data_AF-A0AA44UUY1-F1
#
_entry.id   AF-A0AA44UUY1-F1
#
_cell.length_a   1.000
_cell.length_b   1.000
_cell.length_c   1.000
_cell.angle_alpha   90.00
_cell.angle_beta   90.00
_cell.angle_gamma   90.00
#
_symmetry.space_group_name_H-M   'P 1'
#
loop_
_entity.id
_entity.type
_entity.pdbx_description
1 polymer ?
#
loop_
_entity_poly.entity_id
_entity_poly.type
_entity_poly.pdbx_seq_one_letter_code
_entity_poly.pdbx_strand_id
1 'polypeptide(L)'
;MDDDTTGPGRNDRPGPAGLLDRAGLAVDVLPAAERLLGCVLEADTPDGTVAVRLVEVEAYRGRDDPASHCYRGPTPRNAVMFGPPGHLYVYFVYGMHFCANVSCLTDGEPGAVLLRAGELLTDPGVARERRPTARRDNDLARGPARLAALLGLRREDNGTDVTDPASRVRLRAGDPVAPELVRTGPRVGVAAAAELPWRFWVEGSPAVSPYRAGTRRRRSA
;
A
#
# COMPACT_ATOMS: atom_id res chain seq x y z
N MET A 1 -20.62 17.75 -47.16
CA MET A 1 -21.14 16.37 -47.23
C MET A 1 -19.93 15.46 -47.12
N ASP A 2 -19.22 15.55 -46.00
CA ASP A 2 -19.42 14.82 -44.71
C ASP A 2 -18.39 13.69 -44.74
N ASP A 3 -17.23 13.89 -44.10
CA ASP A 3 -16.94 13.52 -42.71
C ASP A 3 -17.01 12.00 -42.49
N ASP A 4 -15.88 11.39 -42.11
CA ASP A 4 -15.78 10.58 -40.89
C ASP A 4 -14.34 10.04 -40.75
N THR A 5 -13.49 10.81 -40.08
CA THR A 5 -12.27 10.30 -39.45
C THR A 5 -12.61 9.76 -38.08
N THR A 6 -12.92 8.46 -38.01
CA THR A 6 -13.11 7.77 -36.72
C THR A 6 -11.74 7.40 -36.13
N GLY A 7 -11.20 8.28 -35.27
CA GLY A 7 -10.03 7.98 -34.43
C GLY A 7 -10.37 6.96 -33.34
N PRO A 8 -9.40 6.16 -32.83
CA PRO A 8 -9.66 5.22 -31.77
C PRO A 8 -10.02 5.96 -30.47
N GLY A 9 -11.08 5.48 -29.83
CA GLY A 9 -11.76 6.10 -28.70
C GLY A 9 -10.83 6.58 -27.58
N ARG A 10 -11.18 7.75 -27.05
CA ARG A 10 -10.65 8.26 -25.79
C ARG A 10 -10.78 7.18 -24.72
N ASN A 11 -9.67 6.99 -24.01
CA ASN A 11 -9.53 6.14 -22.85
C ASN A 11 -10.51 6.62 -21.75
N ASP A 12 -11.69 6.03 -21.68
CA ASP A 12 -12.63 6.16 -20.56
C ASP A 12 -12.02 5.48 -19.33
N ARG A 13 -11.05 6.14 -18.70
CA ARG A 13 -10.63 5.78 -17.36
C ARG A 13 -11.72 6.25 -16.39
N PRO A 14 -12.47 5.35 -15.72
CA PRO A 14 -13.30 5.78 -14.61
C PRO A 14 -12.39 6.49 -13.60
N GLY A 15 -12.72 7.75 -13.28
CA GLY A 15 -12.02 8.48 -12.24
C GLY A 15 -12.14 7.71 -10.91
N PRO A 16 -11.16 7.81 -10.01
CA PRO A 16 -11.26 7.13 -8.73
C PRO A 16 -12.53 7.61 -8.00
N ALA A 17 -13.23 6.66 -7.39
CA ALA A 17 -14.38 6.93 -6.55
C ALA A 17 -13.99 7.82 -5.35
N GLY A 18 -14.99 8.22 -4.56
CA GLY A 18 -14.79 9.10 -3.40
C GLY A 18 -13.69 8.62 -2.44
N LEU A 19 -13.32 9.51 -1.52
CA LEU A 19 -12.39 9.18 -0.43
C LEU A 19 -12.89 7.94 0.34
N LEU A 20 -11.98 7.03 0.70
CA LEU A 20 -12.36 5.84 1.43
C LEU A 20 -12.81 6.25 2.85
N ASP A 21 -13.99 5.80 3.23
CA ASP A 21 -14.55 6.06 4.55
C ASP A 21 -13.70 5.38 5.64
N ARG A 22 -13.37 6.13 6.70
CA ARG A 22 -12.65 5.65 7.88
C ARG A 22 -13.34 4.44 8.52
N ALA A 23 -14.67 4.39 8.53
CA ALA A 23 -15.40 3.24 9.07
C ALA A 23 -15.08 1.94 8.29
N GLY A 24 -14.75 2.05 7.01
CA GLY A 24 -14.29 0.92 6.18
C GLY A 24 -12.91 0.39 6.56
N LEU A 25 -12.13 1.14 7.34
CA LEU A 25 -10.82 0.76 7.86
C LEU A 25 -10.87 0.37 9.35
N ALA A 26 -11.98 0.67 10.04
CA ALA A 26 -12.23 0.33 11.44
C ALA A 26 -12.65 -1.15 11.63
N VAL A 27 -11.96 -2.05 10.94
CA VAL A 27 -12.21 -3.50 10.92
C VAL A 27 -10.91 -4.27 11.14
N ASP A 28 -11.01 -5.59 11.31
CA ASP A 28 -9.83 -6.45 11.41
C ASP A 28 -8.90 -6.29 10.17
N VAL A 29 -7.61 -6.53 10.38
CA VAL A 29 -6.57 -6.32 9.35
C VAL A 29 -6.75 -7.20 8.11
N LEU A 30 -7.40 -8.36 8.22
CA LEU A 30 -7.63 -9.24 7.07
C LEU A 30 -8.71 -8.69 6.12
N PRO A 31 -9.95 -8.37 6.57
CA PRO A 31 -10.92 -7.72 5.72
C PRO A 31 -10.48 -6.32 5.26
N ALA A 32 -9.69 -5.60 6.06
CA ALA A 32 -9.08 -4.35 5.62
C ALA A 32 -8.08 -4.58 4.46
N ALA A 33 -7.25 -5.62 4.53
CA ALA A 33 -6.29 -5.94 3.47
C ALA A 33 -6.99 -6.30 2.15
N GLU A 34 -8.05 -7.11 2.19
CA GLU A 34 -8.86 -7.43 1.01
C GLU A 34 -9.50 -6.17 0.42
N ARG A 35 -10.08 -5.31 1.26
CA ARG A 35 -10.69 -4.04 0.84
C ARG A 35 -9.69 -3.08 0.20
N LEU A 36 -8.46 -3.06 0.68
CA LEU A 36 -7.42 -2.18 0.16
C LEU A 36 -6.93 -2.59 -1.22
N LEU A 37 -7.12 -3.84 -1.66
CA LEU A 37 -6.87 -4.22 -3.05
C LEU A 37 -7.84 -3.48 -3.98
N GLY A 38 -7.31 -2.88 -5.04
CA GLY A 38 -8.07 -2.07 -5.99
C GLY A 38 -8.25 -0.61 -5.55
N CYS A 39 -8.11 -0.27 -4.27
CA CYS A 39 -8.10 1.11 -3.80
C CYS A 39 -6.96 1.91 -4.43
N VAL A 40 -7.13 3.23 -4.51
CA VAL A 40 -6.15 4.14 -5.10
C VAL A 40 -5.51 4.97 -4.00
N LEU A 41 -4.19 4.88 -3.88
CA LEU A 41 -3.42 5.78 -3.03
C LEU A 41 -2.89 6.94 -3.88
N GLU A 42 -3.31 8.15 -3.53
CA GLU A 42 -2.88 9.38 -4.17
C GLU A 42 -1.96 10.16 -3.24
N ALA A 43 -0.91 10.76 -3.82
CA ALA A 43 0.00 11.64 -3.10
C ALA A 43 0.28 12.90 -3.93
N ASP A 44 0.07 14.07 -3.33
CA ASP A 44 0.57 15.32 -3.90
C ASP A 44 2.07 15.40 -3.64
N THR A 45 2.80 15.65 -4.72
CA THR A 45 4.26 15.78 -4.69
C THR A 45 4.68 17.08 -5.36
N PRO A 46 5.90 17.59 -5.11
CA PRO A 46 6.38 18.80 -5.77
C PRO A 46 6.35 18.73 -7.30
N ASP A 47 6.47 17.52 -7.85
CA ASP A 47 6.53 17.24 -9.29
C ASP A 47 5.14 16.96 -9.89
N GLY A 48 4.08 17.04 -9.06
CA GLY A 48 2.70 16.71 -9.44
C GLY A 48 2.09 15.58 -8.62
N THR A 49 0.78 15.37 -8.77
CA THR A 49 0.05 14.30 -8.09
C THR A 49 0.42 12.94 -8.69
N VAL A 50 0.68 11.96 -7.83
CA VAL A 50 0.93 10.57 -8.20
C VAL A 50 -0.20 9.71 -7.64
N ALA A 51 -0.81 8.87 -8.48
CA ALA A 51 -1.87 7.95 -8.08
C ALA A 51 -1.50 6.51 -8.43
N VAL A 52 -1.72 5.59 -7.49
CA VAL A 52 -1.38 4.17 -7.63
C VAL A 52 -2.55 3.31 -7.18
N ARG A 53 -3.02 2.41 -8.06
CA ARG A 53 -3.95 1.35 -7.71
C ARG A 53 -3.21 0.26 -6.94
N LEU A 54 -3.63 -0.04 -5.72
CA LEU A 54 -3.01 -1.07 -4.89
C LEU A 54 -3.35 -2.46 -5.44
N VAL A 55 -2.31 -3.28 -5.65
CA VAL A 55 -2.45 -4.67 -6.15
C VAL A 55 -1.80 -5.71 -5.24
N GLU A 56 -1.10 -5.27 -4.20
CA GLU A 56 -0.48 -6.13 -3.22
C GLU A 56 -0.38 -5.44 -1.86
N VAL A 57 -0.78 -6.15 -0.80
CA VAL A 57 -0.73 -5.68 0.58
C VAL A 57 -0.39 -6.82 1.55
N GLU A 58 -0.01 -6.48 2.79
CA GLU A 58 0.18 -7.46 3.87
C GLU A 58 -0.47 -6.99 5.17
N ALA A 59 -1.22 -7.87 5.82
CA ALA A 59 -1.83 -7.62 7.10
C ALA A 59 -0.85 -7.91 8.26
N TYR A 60 -0.88 -7.03 9.27
CA TYR A 60 -0.13 -7.17 10.52
C TYR A 60 -1.04 -6.84 11.70
N ARG A 61 -1.30 -7.83 12.56
CA ARG A 61 -2.12 -7.66 13.78
C ARG A 61 -1.23 -7.38 15.00
N GLY A 62 -1.83 -7.15 16.15
CA GLY A 62 -1.16 -6.85 17.41
C GLY A 62 -0.42 -8.02 18.06
N ARG A 63 -0.87 -8.39 19.26
CA ARG A 63 -0.17 -9.32 20.17
C ARG A 63 -0.17 -10.77 19.70
N ASP A 64 -1.03 -11.14 18.77
CA ASP A 64 -1.11 -12.49 18.18
C ASP A 64 -0.23 -12.65 16.93
N ASP A 65 0.49 -11.61 16.52
CA ASP A 65 1.34 -11.62 15.32
C ASP A 65 2.82 -11.36 15.64
N PRO A 66 3.65 -12.40 15.82
CA PRO A 66 5.09 -12.26 16.07
C PRO A 66 5.88 -11.48 15.01
N ALA A 67 5.34 -11.28 13.80
CA ALA A 67 5.98 -10.47 12.76
C ALA A 67 5.68 -8.98 12.87
N SER A 68 4.64 -8.61 13.61
CA SER A 68 4.18 -7.23 13.74
C SER A 68 5.08 -6.39 14.62
N HIS A 69 5.20 -5.11 14.27
CA HIS A 69 5.85 -4.14 15.14
C HIS A 69 5.10 -3.93 16.46
N CYS A 70 3.82 -4.31 16.55
CA CYS A 70 3.01 -4.19 17.76
C CYS A 70 3.04 -5.42 18.67
N TYR A 71 3.69 -6.51 18.25
CA TYR A 71 3.73 -7.78 19.01
C TYR A 71 4.18 -7.60 20.46
N ARG A 72 5.20 -6.76 20.68
CA ARG A 72 5.78 -6.47 22.00
C ARG A 72 5.13 -5.29 22.72
N GLY A 73 4.00 -4.79 22.22
CA GLY A 73 3.30 -3.64 22.79
C GLY A 73 3.72 -2.28 22.21
N PRO A 74 3.18 -1.19 22.78
CA PRO A 74 3.35 0.15 22.24
C PRO A 74 4.75 0.71 22.49
N THR A 75 5.23 1.45 21.50
CA THR A 75 6.48 2.21 21.51
C THR A 75 6.24 3.54 20.77
N PRO A 76 7.07 4.58 20.97
CA PRO A 76 6.95 5.81 20.19
C PRO A 76 6.96 5.58 18.67
N ARG A 77 7.68 4.53 18.22
CA ARG A 77 7.80 4.19 16.80
C ARG A 77 6.49 3.64 16.21
N ASN A 78 5.77 2.79 16.93
CA ASN A 78 4.58 2.10 16.40
C ASN A 78 3.25 2.72 16.89
N ALA A 79 3.31 3.84 17.61
CA ALA A 79 2.15 4.47 18.24
C ALA A 79 0.97 4.71 17.27
N VAL A 80 1.26 5.07 16.01
CA VAL A 80 0.22 5.25 14.97
C VAL A 80 -0.65 4.00 14.78
N MET A 81 -0.06 2.81 14.87
CA MET A 81 -0.81 1.56 14.71
C MET A 81 -1.76 1.29 15.87
N PHE A 82 -1.59 1.96 17.02
CA PHE A 82 -2.51 1.88 18.17
C PHE A 82 -3.55 3.02 18.18
N GLY A 83 -3.46 3.95 17.23
CA GLY A 83 -4.37 5.08 17.13
C GLY A 83 -5.60 4.78 16.27
N PRO A 84 -6.36 5.81 15.87
CA PRO A 84 -7.53 5.65 15.01
C PRO A 84 -7.15 5.04 13.64
N PRO A 85 -8.08 4.31 12.98
CA PRO A 85 -7.86 3.76 11.65
C PRO A 85 -7.71 4.87 10.60
N GLY A 86 -7.06 4.55 9.49
CA GLY A 86 -6.86 5.49 8.38
C GLY A 86 -5.66 6.41 8.49
N HIS A 87 -4.68 6.10 9.36
CA HIS A 87 -3.44 6.87 9.47
C HIS A 87 -2.25 6.11 8.89
N LEU A 88 -1.35 6.83 8.24
CA LEU A 88 -0.11 6.25 7.72
C LEU A 88 0.85 5.93 8.85
N TYR A 89 1.18 4.66 9.02
CA TYR A 89 2.37 4.26 9.77
C TYR A 89 3.56 4.14 8.82
N VAL A 90 4.41 5.17 8.79
CA VAL A 90 5.61 5.24 7.93
C VAL A 90 6.87 4.99 8.76
N TYR A 91 7.70 4.06 8.30
CA TYR A 91 8.94 3.73 9.01
C TYR A 91 10.09 3.49 8.04
N PHE A 92 11.29 3.82 8.52
CA PHE A 92 12.53 3.61 7.80
C PHE A 92 13.03 2.16 7.97
N VAL A 93 13.51 1.56 6.88
CA VAL A 93 13.99 0.18 6.81
C VAL A 93 15.32 0.13 6.06
N TYR A 94 16.22 -0.75 6.51
CA TYR A 94 17.54 -1.02 5.92
C TYR A 94 18.41 0.23 5.67
N GLY A 95 18.21 1.30 6.43
CA GLY A 95 19.06 2.50 6.35
C GLY A 95 18.87 3.34 5.08
N MET A 96 17.93 3.01 4.19
CA MET A 96 17.79 3.71 2.91
C MET A 96 16.36 3.81 2.36
N HIS A 97 15.38 3.12 2.94
CA HIS A 97 14.04 3.02 2.37
C HIS A 97 12.95 3.29 3.40
N PHE A 98 11.80 3.80 2.94
CA PHE A 98 10.59 3.87 3.73
C PHE A 98 9.60 2.79 3.32
N CYS A 99 8.80 2.32 4.26
CA CYS A 99 7.59 1.54 4.03
C CYS A 99 6.42 2.26 4.71
N ALA A 100 5.21 2.08 4.17
CA ALA A 100 4.01 2.71 4.69
C ALA A 100 2.90 1.67 4.88
N ASN A 101 2.20 1.78 6.01
CA ASN A 101 1.02 0.99 6.33
C ASN A 101 -0.15 1.94 6.55
N VAL A 102 -1.38 1.44 6.44
CA VAL A 102 -2.59 2.15 6.90
C VAL A 102 -3.07 1.48 8.18
N SER A 103 -3.24 2.25 9.26
CA SER A 103 -3.80 1.74 10.53
C SER A 103 -5.24 1.25 10.33
N CYS A 104 -5.57 0.16 11.01
CA CYS A 104 -6.88 -0.48 11.00
C CYS A 104 -7.39 -0.66 12.44
N LEU A 105 -8.49 -1.41 12.61
CA LEU A 105 -9.17 -1.62 13.88
C LEU A 105 -9.63 -0.29 14.52
N THR A 106 -10.05 -0.35 15.79
CA THR A 106 -10.48 0.82 16.56
C THR A 106 -9.33 1.40 17.37
N ASP A 107 -9.48 2.65 17.80
CA ASP A 107 -8.50 3.33 18.65
C ASP A 107 -8.16 2.50 19.91
N GLY A 108 -6.86 2.34 20.18
CA GLY A 108 -6.32 1.46 21.22
C GLY A 108 -6.05 0.02 20.80
N GLU A 109 -6.59 -0.46 19.67
CA GLU A 109 -6.36 -1.81 19.15
C GLU A 109 -5.31 -1.82 18.04
N PRO A 110 -4.14 -2.46 18.23
CA PRO A 110 -3.07 -2.38 17.26
C PRO A 110 -3.28 -3.26 16.03
N GLY A 111 -3.22 -2.64 14.86
CA GLY A 111 -3.07 -3.35 13.59
C GLY A 111 -3.01 -2.42 12.39
N ALA A 112 -2.38 -2.89 11.32
CA ALA A 112 -2.26 -2.13 10.09
C ALA A 112 -2.06 -3.05 8.88
N VAL A 113 -2.28 -2.48 7.71
CA VAL A 113 -2.00 -3.13 6.43
C VAL A 113 -0.83 -2.42 5.75
N LEU A 114 0.27 -3.16 5.52
CA LEU A 114 1.40 -2.70 4.73
C LEU A 114 1.00 -2.58 3.26
N LEU A 115 1.26 -1.42 2.67
CA LEU A 115 1.07 -1.17 1.25
C LEU A 115 2.31 -1.64 0.50
N ARG A 116 2.18 -2.66 -0.36
CA ARG A 116 3.35 -3.31 -0.95
C ARG A 116 3.57 -2.97 -2.39
N ALA A 117 2.55 -3.05 -3.22
CA ALA A 117 2.71 -2.77 -4.63
C ALA A 117 1.45 -2.22 -5.27
N GLY A 118 1.64 -1.56 -6.40
CA GLY A 118 0.54 -1.01 -7.15
C GLY A 118 0.89 -0.63 -8.57
N GLU A 119 -0.14 -0.35 -9.34
CA GLU A 119 -0.09 0.05 -10.74
C GLU A 119 -0.28 1.56 -10.85
N LEU A 120 0.58 2.22 -11.62
CA LEU A 120 0.50 3.67 -11.82
C LEU A 120 -0.78 4.04 -12.59
N LEU A 121 -1.51 5.05 -12.11
CA LEU A 121 -2.67 5.61 -12.80
C LEU A 121 -2.42 7.01 -13.39
N THR A 122 -1.47 7.76 -12.82
CA THR A 122 -1.07 9.09 -13.30
C THR A 122 -0.10 9.02 -14.47
N ASP A 123 0.25 10.19 -15.02
CA ASP A 123 1.21 10.29 -16.12
C ASP A 123 2.58 9.66 -15.74
N PRO A 124 3.17 8.81 -16.61
CA PRO A 124 4.45 8.16 -16.33
C PRO A 124 5.65 9.12 -16.22
N GLY A 125 5.58 10.34 -16.76
CA GLY A 125 6.66 11.33 -16.72
C GLY A 125 7.08 11.65 -15.28
N VAL A 126 6.12 12.11 -14.46
CA VAL A 126 6.32 12.39 -13.03
C VAL A 126 6.83 11.16 -12.28
N ALA A 127 6.30 9.98 -12.61
CA ALA A 127 6.67 8.74 -11.95
C ALA A 127 8.11 8.29 -12.28
N ARG A 128 8.56 8.47 -13.52
CA ARG A 128 9.89 8.06 -13.99
C ARG A 128 11.00 8.96 -13.45
N GLU A 129 10.75 10.26 -13.27
CA GLU A 129 11.70 11.16 -12.61
C GLU A 129 11.99 10.71 -11.16
N ARG A 130 10.96 10.24 -10.46
CA ARG A 130 11.09 9.73 -9.08
C ARG A 130 11.65 8.31 -9.02
N ARG A 131 11.58 7.56 -10.12
CA ARG A 131 12.00 6.16 -10.23
C ARG A 131 12.85 5.94 -11.50
N PRO A 132 14.02 6.60 -11.65
CA PRO A 132 14.81 6.57 -12.89
C PRO A 132 15.41 5.19 -13.21
N THR A 133 15.42 4.28 -12.25
CA THR A 133 15.89 2.89 -12.42
C THR A 133 14.80 1.95 -12.91
N ALA A 134 13.52 2.36 -12.94
CA ALA A 134 12.45 1.56 -13.49
C ALA A 134 12.61 1.40 -15.01
N ARG A 135 12.45 0.17 -15.50
CA ARG A 135 12.55 -0.14 -16.94
C ARG A 135 11.19 -0.24 -17.62
N ARG A 136 10.16 -0.55 -16.83
CA ARG A 136 8.76 -0.70 -17.25
C ARG A 136 7.89 0.00 -16.23
N ASP A 137 6.70 0.42 -16.63
CA ASP A 137 5.77 1.11 -15.72
C ASP A 137 5.38 0.21 -14.54
N ASN A 138 5.26 -1.10 -14.79
CA ASN A 138 5.01 -2.12 -13.77
C ASN A 138 6.11 -2.21 -12.70
N ASP A 139 7.33 -1.69 -12.94
CA ASP A 139 8.42 -1.71 -11.96
C ASP A 139 8.41 -0.50 -11.01
N LEU A 140 7.63 0.54 -11.32
CA LEU A 140 7.64 1.84 -10.62
C LEU A 140 7.28 1.68 -9.13
N ALA A 141 6.24 0.90 -8.84
CA ALA A 141 5.73 0.62 -7.50
C ALA A 141 5.78 -0.88 -7.14
N ARG A 142 6.68 -1.65 -7.77
CA ARG A 142 6.82 -3.10 -7.53
C ARG A 142 7.58 -3.43 -6.25
N GLY A 143 6.94 -3.25 -5.11
CA GLY A 143 7.46 -3.52 -3.77
C GLY A 143 7.42 -2.29 -2.85
N PRO A 144 7.37 -2.50 -1.52
CA PRO A 144 6.92 -1.47 -0.58
C PRO A 144 7.81 -0.23 -0.57
N ALA A 145 9.13 -0.42 -0.63
CA ALA A 145 10.10 0.66 -0.74
C ALA A 145 9.97 1.47 -2.04
N ARG A 146 9.61 0.79 -3.14
CA ARG A 146 9.43 1.45 -4.45
C ARG A 146 8.13 2.26 -4.46
N LEU A 147 7.05 1.69 -3.93
CA LEU A 147 5.77 2.38 -3.75
C LEU A 147 5.95 3.65 -2.91
N ALA A 148 6.59 3.54 -1.74
CA ALA A 148 6.84 4.69 -0.87
C ALA A 148 7.72 5.75 -1.56
N ALA A 149 8.77 5.34 -2.29
CA ALA A 149 9.63 6.26 -3.03
C ALA A 149 8.86 7.00 -4.14
N LEU A 150 8.06 6.27 -4.92
CA LEU A 150 7.24 6.81 -6.00
C LEU A 150 6.27 7.87 -5.46
N LEU A 151 5.56 7.59 -4.38
CA LEU A 151 4.61 8.51 -3.73
C LEU A 151 5.28 9.64 -2.93
N GLY A 152 6.62 9.63 -2.86
CA GLY A 152 7.37 10.64 -2.12
C GLY A 152 7.26 10.52 -0.61
N LEU A 153 6.86 9.38 -0.07
CA LEU A 153 6.66 9.21 1.36
C LEU A 153 7.98 9.31 2.12
N ARG A 154 7.97 10.06 3.21
CA ARG A 154 9.10 10.29 4.12
C ARG A 154 8.64 10.10 5.57
N ARG A 155 9.57 10.28 6.50
CA ARG A 155 9.29 10.13 7.94
C ARG A 155 8.20 11.12 8.41
N GLU A 156 8.16 12.28 7.79
CA GLU A 156 7.24 13.38 8.10
C GLU A 156 5.78 13.03 7.73
N ASP A 157 5.56 12.00 6.91
CA ASP A 157 4.23 11.47 6.58
C ASP A 157 3.71 10.44 7.60
N ASN A 158 4.49 10.13 8.65
CA ASN A 158 4.04 9.24 9.71
C ASN A 158 2.95 9.94 10.54
N GLY A 159 1.78 9.32 10.62
CA GLY A 159 0.58 9.87 11.25
C GLY A 159 -0.33 10.64 10.30
N THR A 160 -0.01 10.73 9.00
CA THR A 160 -0.90 11.37 8.02
C THR A 160 -2.23 10.63 7.93
N ASP A 161 -3.34 11.36 8.09
CA ASP A 161 -4.69 10.84 7.88
C ASP A 161 -4.95 10.70 6.37
N VAL A 162 -5.17 9.47 5.88
CA VAL A 162 -5.47 9.22 4.46
C VAL A 162 -6.96 9.34 4.14
N THR A 163 -7.80 9.57 5.15
CA THR A 163 -9.24 9.75 5.07
C THR A 163 -9.66 11.22 5.19
N ASP A 164 -8.70 12.15 5.28
CA ASP A 164 -8.93 13.58 5.22
C ASP A 164 -8.76 14.10 3.77
N PRO A 165 -9.78 14.72 3.15
CA PRO A 165 -9.67 15.27 1.79
C PRO A 165 -8.62 16.38 1.67
N ALA A 166 -8.26 17.06 2.75
CA ALA A 166 -7.22 18.09 2.77
C ALA A 166 -5.81 17.51 2.94
N SER A 167 -5.68 16.21 3.24
CA SER A 167 -4.39 15.54 3.38
C SER A 167 -3.64 15.48 2.06
N ARG A 168 -2.31 15.59 2.11
CA ARG A 168 -1.45 15.40 0.92
C ARG A 168 -1.39 13.95 0.44
N VAL A 169 -1.74 12.98 1.28
CA VAL A 169 -1.88 11.58 0.91
C VAL A 169 -3.29 11.14 1.19
N ARG A 170 -3.98 10.63 0.17
CA ARG A 170 -5.41 10.29 0.24
C ARG A 170 -5.62 8.88 -0.26
N LEU A 171 -6.42 8.12 0.46
CA LEU A 171 -6.83 6.79 0.07
C LEU A 171 -8.25 6.88 -0.51
N ARG A 172 -8.38 6.65 -1.80
CA ARG A 172 -9.66 6.65 -2.50
C ARG A 172 -10.16 5.24 -2.69
N ALA A 173 -11.48 5.10 -2.66
CA ALA A 173 -12.11 3.89 -3.16
C ALA A 173 -11.75 3.72 -4.64
N GLY A 174 -11.46 2.48 -5.02
CA GLY A 174 -11.29 2.08 -6.41
C GLY A 174 -12.28 0.97 -6.76
N ASP A 175 -12.14 0.42 -7.95
CA ASP A 175 -12.94 -0.74 -8.37
C ASP A 175 -12.59 -1.94 -7.49
N PRO A 176 -13.58 -2.59 -6.84
CA PRO A 176 -13.34 -3.80 -6.08
C PRO A 176 -12.70 -4.87 -6.95
N VAL A 177 -11.66 -5.52 -6.43
CA VAL A 177 -11.06 -6.68 -7.10
C VAL A 177 -12.00 -7.87 -6.97
N ALA A 178 -12.31 -8.52 -8.09
CA ALA A 178 -13.15 -9.72 -8.09
C ALA A 178 -12.54 -10.81 -7.18
N PRO A 179 -13.32 -11.46 -6.30
CA PRO A 179 -12.79 -12.43 -5.33
C PRO A 179 -11.95 -13.54 -5.97
N GLU A 180 -12.33 -14.01 -7.17
CA GLU A 180 -11.62 -15.03 -7.93
C GLU A 180 -10.23 -14.60 -8.41
N LEU A 181 -9.92 -13.29 -8.41
CA LEU A 181 -8.61 -12.73 -8.72
C LEU A 181 -7.79 -12.44 -7.47
N VAL A 182 -8.38 -12.50 -6.27
CA VAL A 182 -7.64 -12.31 -5.02
C VAL A 182 -6.90 -13.60 -4.66
N ARG A 183 -5.61 -13.47 -4.36
CA ARG A 183 -4.77 -14.58 -3.89
C ARG A 183 -4.18 -14.22 -2.55
N THR A 184 -3.98 -15.24 -1.71
CA THR A 184 -3.42 -15.10 -0.36
C THR A 184 -2.25 -16.03 -0.15
N GLY A 185 -1.31 -15.64 0.73
CA GLY A 185 -0.17 -16.49 1.05
C GLY A 185 0.80 -15.87 2.06
N PRO A 186 1.96 -16.52 2.27
CA PRO A 186 3.01 -16.04 3.15
C PRO A 186 3.44 -14.59 2.88
N ARG A 187 3.71 -13.87 3.96
CA ARG A 187 4.30 -12.52 3.91
C ARG A 187 5.76 -12.57 3.45
N VAL A 188 6.18 -11.56 2.70
CA VAL A 188 7.52 -11.44 2.12
C VAL A 188 8.51 -10.93 3.17
N GLY A 189 9.64 -11.60 3.30
CA GLY A 189 10.76 -11.17 4.14
C GLY A 189 10.51 -11.37 5.64
N VAL A 190 9.42 -12.02 6.02
CA VAL A 190 9.04 -12.30 7.41
C VAL A 190 9.51 -13.72 7.78
N ALA A 191 10.21 -13.85 8.92
CA ALA A 191 10.76 -15.12 9.40
C ALA A 191 10.00 -15.72 10.59
N ALA A 192 9.14 -14.94 11.25
CA ALA A 192 8.26 -15.38 12.34
C ALA A 192 6.82 -15.36 11.83
N ALA A 193 6.01 -16.37 12.16
CA ALA A 193 4.66 -16.51 11.61
C ALA A 193 4.65 -16.43 10.06
N ALA A 194 5.61 -17.12 9.44
CA ALA A 194 5.88 -17.06 8.01
C ALA A 194 4.87 -17.88 7.19
N GLU A 195 4.22 -18.84 7.84
CA GLU A 195 3.16 -19.69 7.31
C GLU A 195 1.80 -19.00 7.20
N LEU A 196 1.60 -17.88 7.90
CA LEU A 196 0.31 -17.18 7.89
C LEU A 196 0.01 -16.59 6.51
N PRO A 197 -1.19 -16.84 5.94
CA PRO A 197 -1.57 -16.39 4.60
C PRO A 197 -2.02 -14.93 4.59
N TRP A 198 -1.23 -14.04 5.22
CA TRP A 198 -1.61 -12.65 5.49
C TRP A 198 -1.04 -11.65 4.47
N ARG A 199 -0.52 -12.14 3.35
CA ARG A 199 -0.25 -11.36 2.15
C ARG A 199 -1.39 -11.55 1.16
N PHE A 200 -1.86 -10.46 0.57
CA PHE A 200 -2.94 -10.45 -0.42
C PHE A 200 -2.46 -9.79 -1.70
N TRP A 201 -2.80 -10.36 -2.86
CA TRP A 201 -2.47 -9.77 -4.16
C TRP A 201 -3.49 -10.09 -5.25
N VAL A 202 -3.48 -9.26 -6.29
CA VAL A 202 -4.28 -9.44 -7.51
C VAL A 202 -3.55 -10.39 -8.45
N GLU A 203 -4.18 -11.52 -8.78
CA GLU A 203 -3.64 -12.49 -9.72
C GLU A 203 -3.46 -11.87 -11.12
N GLY A 204 -2.36 -12.23 -11.79
CA GLY A 204 -2.05 -11.75 -13.13
C GLY A 204 -1.49 -10.32 -13.19
N SER A 205 -1.55 -9.53 -12.11
CA SER A 205 -0.98 -8.18 -12.13
C SER A 205 0.56 -8.24 -12.21
N PRO A 206 1.18 -7.61 -13.23
CA PRO A 206 2.63 -7.60 -13.40
C PRO A 206 3.35 -6.71 -12.37
N ALA A 207 2.60 -5.86 -11.64
CA ALA A 207 3.13 -4.99 -10.60
C ALA A 207 3.30 -5.70 -9.25
N VAL A 208 2.74 -6.91 -9.08
CA VAL A 208 2.93 -7.71 -7.86
C VAL A 208 4.41 -8.02 -7.65
N SER A 209 4.91 -7.72 -6.45
CA SER A 209 6.32 -7.88 -6.09
C SER A 209 6.71 -9.35 -5.97
N PRO A 210 7.98 -9.71 -6.25
CA PRO A 210 8.43 -11.08 -6.14
C PRO A 210 8.38 -11.56 -4.68
N TYR A 211 7.92 -12.79 -4.47
CA TYR A 211 8.00 -13.43 -3.16
C TYR A 211 9.46 -13.70 -2.77
N ARG A 212 9.79 -13.46 -1.50
CA ARG A 212 11.07 -13.80 -0.88
C ARG A 212 10.80 -14.27 0.55
N ALA A 213 11.21 -15.49 0.88
CA ALA A 213 11.10 -16.00 2.24
C ALA A 213 11.99 -15.20 3.21
N GLY A 214 11.51 -14.98 4.43
CA GLY A 214 12.34 -14.40 5.49
C GLY A 214 13.44 -15.36 5.92
N THR A 215 14.65 -14.85 6.14
CA THR A 215 15.76 -15.64 6.70
C THR A 215 15.86 -15.38 8.20
N ARG A 216 15.93 -16.44 9.01
CA ARG A 216 16.32 -16.29 10.42
C ARG A 216 17.82 -15.96 10.44
N ARG A 217 18.17 -14.77 10.90
CA ARG A 217 19.57 -14.41 11.15
C ARG A 217 20.07 -15.34 12.27
N ARG A 218 20.96 -16.29 11.95
CA ARG A 218 21.67 -17.08 12.96
C ARG A 218 22.35 -16.08 13.91
N ARG A 219 21.98 -16.10 15.18
CA ARG A 219 22.76 -15.38 16.20
C ARG A 219 24.12 -16.07 16.24
N SER A 220 25.19 -15.34 15.94
CA SER A 220 26.54 -15.79 16.30
C SER A 220 26.52 -16.03 17.81
N ALA A 221 26.92 -17.23 18.21
CA ALA A 221 27.04 -17.64 19.61
C ALA A 221 28.09 -16.79 20.33
#